data_AF-A0A255T6S5-F1
#
_entry.id   AF-A0A255T6S5-F1
#
_cell.length_a   1.000
_cell.length_b   1.000
_cell.length_c   1.000
_cell.angle_alpha   90.00
_cell.angle_beta   90.00
_cell.angle_gamma   90.00
#
_symmetry.space_group_name_H-M   'P 1'
#
loop_
_entity.id
_entity.type
_entity.pdbx_description
1 polymer ?
#
loop_
_entity_poly.entity_id
_entity_poly.type
_entity_poly.pdbx_seq_one_letter_code
_entity_poly.pdbx_strand_id
1 'polypeptide(L)'
;MQTLIILGNGFDLDLGWKTSYKDFFQAKQDSFYLYNNLSYIKRMIEGECWYNLEGYLRKCVLSVEQADAKRLNDFWQICSNFMLDYFNKNISKFKTNYNSCAYRLMTTLSNSIVYTFNYTNPFAKEGITEPEIHFIHGKLKDSISGTQMKLGVDMGVVQQNDLSKDYYLKPLLKSDANTEKDELLCQLKKSQNIIIYGHSLSITDSDYFKLFFEYITSNRFISKSLYFVVYDANGLQMIKNNMKEYGISFDEIQFSQNEINIVYTSKGTEDNAFKNMLGVV
;
A
#
# COMPACT_ATOMS: atom_id res chain seq x y z
N MET A 1 -10.86 23.67 -3.26
CA MET A 1 -10.88 22.32 -3.88
C MET A 1 -10.43 21.32 -2.85
N GLN A 2 -11.07 20.15 -2.78
CA GLN A 2 -10.71 19.09 -1.84
C GLN A 2 -9.43 18.38 -2.34
N THR A 3 -8.49 18.14 -1.44
CA THR A 3 -7.22 17.45 -1.78
C THR A 3 -7.35 15.96 -1.55
N LEU A 4 -6.92 15.17 -2.53
CA LEU A 4 -6.89 13.71 -2.42
C LEU A 4 -5.57 13.29 -1.76
N ILE A 5 -5.67 12.54 -0.68
CA ILE A 5 -4.51 11.98 0.02
C ILE A 5 -4.58 10.46 -0.08
N ILE A 6 -3.53 9.86 -0.60
CA ILE A 6 -3.33 8.42 -0.70
C ILE A 6 -2.25 8.04 0.30
N LEU A 7 -2.61 7.25 1.31
CA LEU A 7 -1.67 6.79 2.33
C LEU A 7 -1.26 5.34 2.06
N GLY A 8 0.05 5.07 2.12
CA GLY A 8 0.58 3.72 2.18
C GLY A 8 1.49 3.52 3.39
N ASN A 9 2.11 2.34 3.48
CA ASN A 9 2.73 1.89 4.73
C ASN A 9 3.87 2.80 5.22
N GLY A 10 4.53 3.52 4.31
CA GLY A 10 5.52 4.54 4.66
C GLY A 10 4.98 5.66 5.56
N PHE A 11 3.66 5.92 5.56
CA PHE A 11 3.03 6.86 6.49
C PHE A 11 3.09 6.34 7.94
N ASP A 12 2.68 5.09 8.17
CA ASP A 12 2.75 4.44 9.49
C ASP A 12 4.21 4.31 9.96
N LEU A 13 5.13 3.99 9.05
CA LEU A 13 6.56 3.92 9.36
C LEU A 13 7.14 5.29 9.74
N ASP A 14 6.69 6.37 9.10
CA ASP A 14 7.11 7.74 9.42
C ASP A 14 6.58 8.17 10.80
N LEU A 15 5.39 7.69 11.21
CA LEU A 15 4.89 7.78 12.59
C LEU A 15 5.71 6.95 13.59
N GLY A 16 6.69 6.16 13.14
CA GLY A 16 7.51 5.29 13.97
C GLY A 16 6.84 3.96 14.34
N TRP A 17 5.74 3.61 13.68
CA TRP A 17 5.02 2.38 13.97
C TRP A 17 5.70 1.18 13.32
N LYS A 18 5.57 0.01 13.96
CA LYS A 18 6.19 -1.24 13.49
C LYS A 18 5.24 -1.98 12.56
N THR A 19 4.99 -1.41 11.38
CA THR A 19 4.03 -1.93 10.41
C THR A 19 4.70 -2.51 9.15
N SER A 20 6.04 -2.62 9.13
CA SER A 20 6.72 -3.25 8.01
C SER A 20 6.49 -4.77 7.98
N TYR A 21 6.60 -5.39 6.80
CA TYR A 21 6.60 -6.85 6.72
C TYR A 21 7.74 -7.48 7.52
N LYS A 22 8.85 -6.77 7.72
CA LYS A 22 9.95 -7.19 8.59
C LYS A 22 9.50 -7.31 10.04
N ASP A 23 8.87 -6.28 10.58
CA ASP A 23 8.41 -6.25 11.97
C ASP A 23 7.39 -7.36 12.23
N PHE A 24 6.46 -7.53 11.30
CA PHE A 24 5.48 -8.60 11.30
C PHE A 24 6.14 -9.99 11.30
N PHE A 25 7.03 -10.25 10.32
CA PHE A 25 7.67 -11.55 10.15
C PHE A 25 8.50 -11.91 11.38
N GLN A 26 9.32 -10.98 11.88
CA GLN A 26 10.12 -11.20 13.08
C GLN A 26 9.27 -11.53 14.31
N ALA A 27 8.13 -10.85 14.50
CA ALA A 27 7.24 -11.13 15.62
C ALA A 27 6.48 -12.47 15.50
N LYS A 28 6.44 -13.06 14.30
CA LYS A 28 5.73 -14.31 13.99
C LYS A 28 6.63 -15.44 13.53
N GLN A 29 7.95 -15.26 13.60
CA GLN A 29 8.92 -16.15 12.99
C GLN A 29 8.78 -17.59 13.53
N ASP A 30 8.73 -17.77 14.84
CA ASP A 30 8.53 -19.09 15.46
C ASP A 30 7.20 -19.71 15.06
N SER A 31 6.14 -18.91 14.95
CA SER A 31 4.83 -19.38 14.49
C SER A 31 4.88 -19.85 13.05
N PHE A 32 5.64 -19.19 12.17
CA PHE A 32 5.83 -19.63 10.79
C PHE A 32 6.61 -20.94 10.69
N TYR A 33 7.62 -21.16 11.54
CA TYR A 33 8.39 -22.40 11.54
C TYR A 33 7.54 -23.64 11.88
N LEU A 34 6.44 -23.49 12.62
CA LEU A 34 5.48 -24.57 12.87
C LEU A 34 4.76 -25.06 11.60
N TYR A 35 4.76 -24.25 10.52
CA TYR A 35 4.15 -24.57 9.23
C TYR A 35 5.19 -24.73 8.12
N ASN A 36 6.44 -25.04 8.46
CA ASN A 36 7.54 -25.24 7.48
C ASN A 36 7.32 -26.45 6.54
N ASN A 37 6.36 -27.32 6.86
CA ASN A 37 5.90 -28.39 5.98
C ASN A 37 5.19 -27.86 4.72
N LEU A 38 4.65 -26.63 4.76
CA LEU A 38 4.17 -25.94 3.57
C LEU A 38 5.36 -25.35 2.81
N SER A 39 5.59 -25.85 1.59
CA SER A 39 6.72 -25.46 0.74
C SER A 39 6.77 -23.95 0.45
N TYR A 40 5.63 -23.27 0.40
CA TYR A 40 5.54 -21.83 0.25
C TYR A 40 6.10 -21.07 1.47
N ILE A 41 5.83 -21.52 2.69
CA ILE A 41 6.36 -20.92 3.92
C ILE A 41 7.85 -21.17 4.02
N LYS A 42 8.28 -22.42 3.79
CA LYS A 42 9.70 -22.77 3.80
C LYS A 42 10.52 -21.89 2.85
N ARG A 43 10.09 -21.78 1.58
CA ARG A 43 10.72 -20.92 0.57
C ARG A 43 10.69 -19.43 0.95
N MET A 44 9.59 -18.96 1.56
CA MET A 44 9.49 -17.58 2.03
C MET A 44 10.54 -17.25 3.10
N ILE A 45 10.75 -18.18 4.04
CA ILE A 45 11.72 -18.02 5.12
C ILE A 45 13.15 -18.12 4.58
N GLU A 46 13.48 -19.22 3.89
CA GLU A 46 14.84 -19.51 3.42
C GLU A 46 15.33 -18.53 2.35
N GLY A 47 14.44 -18.07 1.48
CA GLY A 47 14.75 -17.07 0.45
C GLY A 47 14.58 -15.62 0.91
N GLU A 48 14.29 -15.41 2.20
CA GLU A 48 13.97 -14.11 2.79
C GLU A 48 12.84 -13.34 2.09
N CYS A 49 11.99 -14.00 1.29
CA CYS A 49 10.96 -13.34 0.46
C CYS A 49 9.88 -12.59 1.26
N TRP A 50 9.86 -12.71 2.60
CA TRP A 50 8.96 -11.99 3.48
C TRP A 50 9.10 -10.46 3.42
N TYR A 51 10.25 -9.92 3.00
CA TYR A 51 10.42 -8.45 2.87
C TYR A 51 9.48 -7.85 1.81
N ASN A 52 9.09 -8.65 0.81
CA ASN A 52 8.14 -8.30 -0.24
C ASN A 52 7.09 -9.42 -0.35
N LEU A 53 6.30 -9.58 0.71
CA LEU A 53 5.34 -10.67 0.85
C LEU A 53 4.35 -10.72 -0.32
N GLU A 54 3.80 -9.58 -0.76
CA GLU A 54 2.88 -9.55 -1.90
C GLU A 54 3.56 -9.86 -3.23
N GLY A 55 4.78 -9.38 -3.46
CA GLY A 55 5.56 -9.76 -4.63
C GLY A 55 5.88 -11.26 -4.65
N TYR A 56 6.14 -11.85 -3.48
CA TYR A 56 6.31 -13.30 -3.34
C TYR A 56 5.00 -14.06 -3.60
N LEU A 57 3.88 -13.61 -3.04
CA LEU A 57 2.55 -14.17 -3.33
C LEU A 57 2.26 -14.12 -4.84
N ARG A 58 2.55 -13.00 -5.50
CA ARG A 58 2.39 -12.82 -6.95
C ARG A 58 3.20 -13.83 -7.74
N LYS A 59 4.47 -14.04 -7.40
CA LYS A 59 5.31 -15.08 -8.02
C LYS A 59 4.70 -16.47 -7.82
N CYS A 60 4.22 -16.77 -6.63
CA CYS A 60 3.59 -18.05 -6.33
C CYS A 60 2.31 -18.27 -7.14
N VAL A 61 1.45 -17.25 -7.29
CA VAL A 61 0.22 -17.32 -8.10
C VAL A 61 0.55 -17.53 -9.58
N LEU A 62 1.58 -16.85 -10.10
CA LEU A 62 1.98 -17.03 -11.49
C LEU A 62 2.50 -18.43 -11.81
N SER A 63 3.19 -19.07 -10.86
CA SER A 63 3.81 -20.39 -11.06
C SER A 63 3.02 -21.55 -10.43
N VAL A 64 1.80 -21.31 -9.92
CA VAL A 64 1.02 -22.35 -9.23
C VAL A 64 0.48 -23.38 -10.21
N GLU A 65 0.48 -24.64 -9.79
CA GLU A 65 -0.20 -25.73 -10.49
C GLU A 65 -1.53 -26.06 -9.80
N GLN A 66 -2.49 -26.60 -10.55
CA GLN A 66 -3.85 -26.90 -10.03
C GLN A 66 -3.82 -27.73 -8.73
N ALA A 67 -2.91 -28.70 -8.62
CA ALA A 67 -2.76 -29.57 -7.46
C ALA A 67 -2.33 -28.81 -6.19
N ASP A 68 -1.68 -27.65 -6.34
CA ASP A 68 -1.15 -26.84 -5.24
C ASP A 68 -1.99 -25.58 -4.95
N ALA A 69 -3.04 -25.30 -5.73
CA ALA A 69 -3.89 -24.11 -5.56
C ALA A 69 -4.44 -23.99 -4.14
N LYS A 70 -4.92 -25.10 -3.56
CA LYS A 70 -5.38 -25.14 -2.16
C LYS A 70 -4.24 -24.86 -1.17
N ARG A 71 -3.05 -25.42 -1.38
CA ARG A 71 -1.88 -25.19 -0.49
C ARG A 71 -1.39 -23.75 -0.54
N LEU A 72 -1.47 -23.11 -1.71
CA LEU A 72 -1.17 -21.68 -1.86
C LEU A 72 -2.20 -20.82 -1.12
N ASN A 73 -3.48 -21.18 -1.23
CA ASN A 73 -4.53 -20.52 -0.46
C ASN A 73 -4.33 -20.69 1.06
N ASP A 74 -3.99 -21.90 1.53
CA ASP A 74 -3.68 -22.15 2.95
C ASP A 74 -2.50 -21.29 3.42
N PHE A 75 -1.43 -21.18 2.62
CA PHE A 75 -0.29 -20.28 2.89
C PHE A 75 -0.75 -18.82 3.05
N TRP A 76 -1.53 -18.32 2.09
CA TRP A 76 -2.06 -16.95 2.13
C TRP A 76 -2.91 -16.71 3.38
N GLN A 77 -3.83 -17.62 3.71
CA GLN A 77 -4.67 -17.51 4.90
C GLN A 77 -3.82 -17.45 6.19
N ILE A 78 -2.76 -18.27 6.30
CA ILE A 78 -1.85 -18.24 7.45
C ILE A 78 -1.18 -16.87 7.56
N CYS A 79 -0.61 -16.35 6.46
CA CYS A 79 0.01 -15.03 6.44
C CYS A 79 -0.95 -13.93 6.88
N SER A 80 -2.15 -13.91 6.30
CA SER A 80 -3.18 -12.90 6.59
C SER A 80 -3.64 -12.97 8.05
N ASN A 81 -3.89 -14.16 8.59
CA ASN A 81 -4.31 -14.33 9.98
C ASN A 81 -3.20 -13.96 10.97
N PHE A 82 -1.95 -14.30 10.67
CA PHE A 82 -0.83 -13.90 11.51
C PHE A 82 -0.63 -12.38 11.53
N MET A 83 -0.88 -11.73 10.39
CA MET A 83 -0.79 -10.27 10.28
C MET A 83 -1.88 -9.59 11.10
N LEU A 84 -3.13 -10.07 11.01
CA LEU A 84 -4.23 -9.58 11.84
C LEU A 84 -3.91 -9.74 13.34
N ASP A 85 -3.46 -10.92 13.75
CA ASP A 85 -3.11 -11.18 15.15
C ASP A 85 -1.95 -10.30 15.62
N TYR A 86 -0.94 -10.08 14.77
CA TYR A 86 0.16 -9.17 15.07
C TYR A 86 -0.34 -7.75 15.32
N PHE A 87 -1.15 -7.19 14.42
CA PHE A 87 -1.64 -5.82 14.58
C PHE A 87 -2.57 -5.67 15.78
N ASN A 88 -3.51 -6.60 15.98
CA ASN A 88 -4.43 -6.56 17.13
C ASN A 88 -3.69 -6.53 18.47
N LYS A 89 -2.57 -7.26 18.58
CA LYS A 89 -1.77 -7.33 19.82
C LYS A 89 -0.83 -6.15 20.04
N ASN A 90 -0.47 -5.42 18.99
CA ASN A 90 0.62 -4.44 19.03
C ASN A 90 0.21 -3.00 18.72
N ILE A 91 -0.90 -2.77 18.01
CA ILE A 91 -1.28 -1.42 17.57
C ILE A 91 -1.42 -0.44 18.74
N SER A 92 -1.99 -0.87 19.87
CA SER A 92 -2.11 -0.05 21.08
C SER A 92 -0.76 0.28 21.72
N LYS A 93 0.27 -0.55 21.49
CA LYS A 93 1.63 -0.42 22.06
C LYS A 93 2.58 0.39 21.19
N PHE A 94 2.24 0.63 19.93
CA PHE A 94 3.07 1.46 19.05
C PHE A 94 3.18 2.87 19.61
N LYS A 95 4.40 3.39 19.67
CA LYS A 95 4.71 4.76 20.10
C LYS A 95 4.73 5.66 18.88
N THR A 96 3.94 6.72 18.92
CA THR A 96 3.84 7.67 17.82
C THR A 96 4.96 8.72 17.92
N ASN A 97 5.65 8.93 16.81
CA ASN A 97 6.62 10.01 16.66
C ASN A 97 5.87 11.32 16.35
N TYR A 98 5.63 12.11 17.40
CA TYR A 98 4.95 13.40 17.30
C TYR A 98 5.71 14.47 16.50
N ASN A 99 6.99 14.25 16.21
CA ASN A 99 7.82 15.15 15.39
C ASN A 99 7.90 14.70 13.92
N SER A 100 7.19 13.64 13.54
CA SER A 100 7.19 13.13 12.16
C SER A 100 6.42 14.03 11.19
N CYS A 101 6.78 13.93 9.91
CA CYS A 101 6.02 14.56 8.83
C CYS A 101 4.59 13.98 8.77
N ALA A 102 4.42 12.68 9.01
CA ALA A 102 3.13 12.01 9.02
C ALA A 102 2.21 12.57 10.12
N TYR A 103 2.73 12.71 11.35
CA TYR A 103 1.96 13.30 12.45
C TYR A 103 1.58 14.75 12.14
N ARG A 104 2.53 15.54 11.61
CA ARG A 104 2.26 16.94 11.24
C ARG A 104 1.20 17.06 10.16
N LEU A 105 1.23 16.22 9.12
CA LEU A 105 0.19 16.16 8.10
C LEU A 105 -1.16 15.82 8.73
N MET A 106 -1.21 14.76 9.55
CA MET A 106 -2.42 14.28 10.23
C MET A 106 -3.12 15.39 11.04
N THR A 107 -2.35 16.20 11.78
CA THR A 107 -2.89 17.31 12.58
C THR A 107 -3.27 18.57 11.78
N THR A 108 -2.87 18.65 10.51
CA THR A 108 -3.12 19.82 9.65
C THR A 108 -4.29 19.59 8.68
N LEU A 109 -4.75 18.35 8.50
CA LEU A 109 -5.81 18.03 7.55
C LEU A 109 -7.10 18.80 7.87
N SER A 110 -7.67 19.42 6.83
CA SER A 110 -8.94 20.12 6.96
C SER A 110 -9.91 19.75 5.83
N ASN A 111 -9.57 20.11 4.59
CA ASN A 111 -10.41 19.93 3.41
C ASN A 111 -9.84 18.86 2.49
N SER A 112 -9.67 17.66 3.04
CA SER A 112 -9.00 16.54 2.39
C SER A 112 -9.82 15.26 2.49
N ILE A 113 -9.75 14.41 1.46
CA ILE A 113 -10.27 13.05 1.44
C ILE A 113 -9.10 12.08 1.44
N VAL A 114 -9.15 11.07 2.31
CA VAL A 114 -8.06 10.12 2.54
C VAL A 114 -8.46 8.75 2.00
N TYR A 115 -7.64 8.19 1.11
CA TYR A 115 -7.68 6.79 0.73
C TYR A 115 -6.45 6.10 1.28
N THR A 116 -6.62 5.24 2.28
CA THR A 116 -5.52 4.53 2.91
C THR A 116 -5.44 3.09 2.41
N PHE A 117 -4.23 2.69 2.05
CA PHE A 117 -3.84 1.31 1.77
C PHE A 117 -3.29 0.63 3.04
N ASN A 118 -3.18 1.38 4.15
CA ASN A 118 -2.82 0.80 5.44
C ASN A 118 -4.05 0.18 6.09
N TYR A 119 -3.81 -0.87 6.86
CA TYR A 119 -4.86 -1.52 7.64
C TYR A 119 -5.19 -0.76 8.94
N THR A 120 -4.27 0.13 9.36
CA THR A 120 -4.33 0.86 10.63
C THR A 120 -5.05 2.21 10.49
N ASN A 121 -5.54 2.75 11.60
CA ASN A 121 -6.14 4.08 11.66
C ASN A 121 -5.37 4.98 12.66
N PRO A 122 -4.35 5.73 12.19
CA PRO A 122 -3.61 6.69 12.99
C PRO A 122 -4.45 7.78 13.63
N PHE A 123 -5.45 8.29 12.92
CA PHE A 123 -6.35 9.33 13.42
C PHE A 123 -7.10 8.85 14.67
N ALA A 124 -7.74 7.68 14.57
CA ALA A 124 -8.49 7.09 15.67
C ALA A 124 -7.60 6.75 16.89
N LYS A 125 -6.38 6.24 16.65
CA LYS A 125 -5.46 5.87 17.74
C LYS A 125 -4.95 7.09 18.51
N GLU A 126 -4.64 8.18 17.81
CA GLU A 126 -4.10 9.40 18.42
C GLU A 126 -5.19 10.38 18.88
N GLY A 127 -6.47 10.01 18.76
CA GLY A 127 -7.60 10.86 19.16
C GLY A 127 -7.75 12.12 18.32
N ILE A 128 -7.30 12.09 17.07
CA ILE A 128 -7.46 13.18 16.10
C ILE A 128 -8.78 12.97 15.35
N THR A 129 -9.51 14.05 15.08
CA THR A 129 -10.74 14.01 14.28
C THR A 129 -10.45 13.35 12.94
N GLU A 130 -11.15 12.25 12.67
CA GLU A 130 -10.98 11.51 11.42
C GLU A 130 -11.48 12.37 10.25
N PRO A 131 -10.67 12.56 9.19
CA PRO A 131 -11.17 13.11 7.93
C PRO A 131 -12.12 12.11 7.28
N GLU A 132 -12.69 12.48 6.13
CA GLU A 132 -13.29 11.47 5.26
C GLU A 132 -12.20 10.47 4.84
N ILE A 133 -12.27 9.24 5.37
CA ILE A 133 -11.24 8.20 5.19
C ILE A 133 -11.83 6.89 4.67
N HIS A 134 -11.23 6.36 3.62
CA HIS A 134 -11.63 5.15 2.91
C HIS A 134 -10.49 4.13 2.92
N PHE A 135 -10.78 2.88 3.30
CA PHE A 135 -9.78 1.82 3.49
C PHE A 135 -9.73 0.86 2.30
N ILE A 136 -8.76 1.07 1.40
CA ILE A 136 -8.64 0.30 0.15
C ILE A 136 -8.39 -1.18 0.43
N HIS A 137 -7.45 -1.50 1.33
CA HIS A 137 -7.10 -2.89 1.68
C HIS A 137 -7.90 -3.47 2.86
N GLY A 138 -8.98 -2.81 3.27
CA GLY A 138 -9.74 -3.17 4.47
C GLY A 138 -9.16 -2.57 5.76
N LYS A 139 -9.91 -2.68 6.87
CA LYS A 139 -9.61 -2.03 8.16
C LYS A 139 -9.49 -3.04 9.30
N LEU A 140 -8.57 -2.82 10.23
CA LEU A 140 -8.36 -3.71 11.38
C LEU A 140 -9.54 -3.78 12.35
N LYS A 141 -10.15 -2.63 12.69
CA LYS A 141 -11.09 -2.49 13.81
C LYS A 141 -12.30 -3.43 13.75
N ASP A 142 -12.68 -3.87 12.55
CA ASP A 142 -13.85 -4.73 12.31
C ASP A 142 -13.49 -6.05 11.61
N SER A 143 -12.19 -6.37 11.53
CA SER A 143 -11.71 -7.61 10.90
C SER A 143 -11.80 -8.78 11.88
N ILE A 144 -12.64 -9.76 11.55
CA ILE A 144 -12.82 -11.04 12.26
C ILE A 144 -11.84 -12.10 11.72
N SER A 145 -11.48 -12.01 10.43
CA SER A 145 -10.54 -12.90 9.76
C SER A 145 -9.45 -12.08 9.08
N GLY A 146 -8.21 -12.58 9.09
CA GLY A 146 -7.11 -11.94 8.40
C GLY A 146 -7.35 -11.84 6.89
N THR A 147 -8.15 -12.73 6.32
CA THR A 147 -8.53 -12.68 4.89
C THR A 147 -9.35 -11.45 4.50
N GLN A 148 -9.89 -10.70 5.48
CA GLN A 148 -10.54 -9.41 5.24
C GLN A 148 -9.52 -8.28 5.06
N MET A 149 -8.29 -8.48 5.50
CA MET A 149 -7.15 -7.67 5.10
C MET A 149 -6.81 -8.09 3.67
N LYS A 150 -6.96 -7.19 2.70
CA LYS A 150 -6.73 -7.45 1.27
C LYS A 150 -5.24 -7.54 0.92
N LEU A 151 -4.49 -8.34 1.67
CA LEU A 151 -3.16 -8.82 1.31
C LEU A 151 -3.32 -9.68 0.06
N GLY A 152 -2.67 -9.32 -1.05
CA GLY A 152 -2.96 -10.02 -2.30
C GLY A 152 -2.18 -9.50 -3.50
N VAL A 153 -2.70 -9.81 -4.67
CA VAL A 153 -2.04 -9.57 -5.97
C VAL A 153 -2.99 -8.84 -6.93
N ASP A 154 -2.41 -8.23 -7.96
CA ASP A 154 -3.12 -7.56 -9.05
C ASP A 154 -3.81 -8.54 -9.99
N MET A 155 -4.83 -8.08 -10.72
CA MET A 155 -5.51 -8.87 -11.76
C MET A 155 -4.63 -9.18 -12.97
N GLY A 156 -3.47 -8.52 -13.12
CA GLY A 156 -2.54 -8.82 -14.21
C GLY A 156 -2.09 -10.28 -14.23
N VAL A 157 -2.08 -10.95 -13.08
CA VAL A 157 -1.76 -12.39 -12.99
C VAL A 157 -2.79 -13.26 -13.72
N VAL A 158 -4.04 -12.81 -13.82
CA VAL A 158 -5.14 -13.54 -14.46
C VAL A 158 -4.94 -13.70 -15.96
N GLN A 159 -4.26 -12.75 -16.59
CA GLN A 159 -3.94 -12.82 -18.01
C GLN A 159 -2.76 -13.76 -18.28
N GLN A 160 -1.96 -14.09 -17.26
CA GLN A 160 -0.73 -14.88 -17.39
C GLN A 160 -0.92 -16.32 -16.91
N ASN A 161 -1.81 -16.55 -15.94
CA ASN A 161 -2.15 -17.88 -15.47
C ASN A 161 -3.66 -17.96 -15.16
N ASP A 162 -4.43 -18.66 -16.01
CA ASP A 162 -5.88 -18.80 -15.86
C ASP A 162 -6.31 -19.48 -14.55
N LEU A 163 -5.39 -20.22 -13.89
CA LEU A 163 -5.65 -20.83 -12.58
C LEU A 163 -5.91 -19.79 -11.49
N SER A 164 -5.54 -18.52 -11.68
CA SER A 164 -5.87 -17.49 -10.70
C SER A 164 -7.39 -17.25 -10.56
N LYS A 165 -8.20 -17.71 -11.53
CA LYS A 165 -9.67 -17.72 -11.46
C LYS A 165 -10.23 -18.90 -10.66
N ASP A 166 -9.39 -19.87 -10.30
CA ASP A 166 -9.76 -21.01 -9.47
C ASP A 166 -10.38 -20.53 -8.14
N TYR A 167 -11.35 -21.30 -7.65
CA TYR A 167 -12.07 -21.00 -6.40
C TYR A 167 -11.12 -20.70 -5.22
N TYR A 168 -9.97 -21.40 -5.14
CA TYR A 168 -8.99 -21.20 -4.07
C TYR A 168 -8.15 -19.93 -4.26
N LEU A 169 -7.90 -19.48 -5.49
CA LEU A 169 -6.99 -18.38 -5.76
C LEU A 169 -7.68 -17.04 -5.96
N LYS A 170 -8.96 -17.06 -6.36
CA LYS A 170 -9.78 -15.86 -6.50
C LYS A 170 -9.75 -14.91 -5.29
N PRO A 171 -9.79 -15.38 -4.02
CA PRO A 171 -9.69 -14.49 -2.85
C PRO A 171 -8.37 -13.71 -2.71
N LEU A 172 -7.29 -14.12 -3.40
CA LEU A 172 -6.00 -13.42 -3.38
C LEU A 172 -5.98 -12.23 -4.34
N LEU A 173 -6.96 -12.11 -5.25
CA LEU A 173 -7.03 -11.03 -6.23
C LEU A 173 -7.66 -9.79 -5.58
N LYS A 174 -6.87 -8.71 -5.41
CA LYS A 174 -7.30 -7.53 -4.64
C LYS A 174 -8.52 -6.83 -5.22
N SER A 175 -8.62 -6.78 -6.56
CA SER A 175 -9.67 -5.98 -7.21
C SER A 175 -11.00 -6.72 -7.40
N ASP A 176 -11.02 -8.05 -7.25
CA ASP A 176 -12.23 -8.88 -7.46
C ASP A 176 -13.34 -8.59 -6.42
N ALA A 177 -12.99 -8.03 -5.26
CA ALA A 177 -13.92 -7.72 -4.18
C ALA A 177 -13.88 -6.25 -3.73
N ASN A 178 -13.36 -5.32 -4.56
CA ASN A 178 -13.12 -3.95 -4.11
C ASN A 178 -14.03 -2.89 -4.74
N THR A 179 -15.11 -2.54 -4.02
CA THR A 179 -16.02 -1.43 -4.38
C THR A 179 -15.35 -0.06 -4.35
N GLU A 180 -14.28 0.11 -3.58
CA GLU A 180 -13.55 1.39 -3.44
C GLU A 180 -12.72 1.73 -4.68
N LYS A 181 -12.48 0.77 -5.57
CA LYS A 181 -11.62 0.97 -6.74
C LYS A 181 -12.17 2.03 -7.69
N ASP A 182 -13.45 1.92 -8.03
CA ASP A 182 -14.08 2.85 -8.96
C ASP A 182 -14.22 4.25 -8.36
N GLU A 183 -14.45 4.32 -7.05
CA GLU A 183 -14.51 5.60 -6.33
C GLU A 183 -13.13 6.26 -6.26
N LEU A 184 -12.08 5.52 -5.93
CA LEU A 184 -10.70 6.02 -5.97
C LEU A 184 -10.33 6.53 -7.37
N LEU A 185 -10.66 5.80 -8.44
CA LEU A 185 -10.43 6.26 -9.82
C LEU A 185 -11.20 7.56 -10.13
N CYS A 186 -12.42 7.69 -9.62
CA CYS A 186 -13.22 8.90 -9.74
C CYS A 186 -12.57 10.10 -9.02
N GLN A 187 -12.04 9.87 -7.81
CA GLN A 187 -11.33 10.89 -7.03
C GLN A 187 -10.01 11.28 -7.70
N LEU A 188 -9.20 10.32 -8.15
CA LEU A 188 -7.98 10.56 -8.93
C LEU A 188 -8.26 11.42 -10.18
N LYS A 189 -9.37 11.17 -10.87
CA LYS A 189 -9.81 11.98 -12.02
C LYS A 189 -10.19 13.40 -11.62
N LYS A 190 -10.97 13.59 -10.56
CA LYS A 190 -11.54 14.90 -10.17
C LYS A 190 -10.56 15.81 -9.44
N SER A 191 -9.66 15.25 -8.63
CA SER A 191 -8.81 16.04 -7.73
C SER A 191 -7.70 16.75 -8.49
N GLN A 192 -7.51 18.04 -8.18
CA GLN A 192 -6.41 18.84 -8.72
C GLN A 192 -5.12 18.58 -7.93
N ASN A 193 -5.21 18.57 -6.60
CA ASN A 193 -4.10 18.25 -5.70
C ASN A 193 -4.19 16.79 -5.26
N ILE A 194 -3.11 16.05 -5.45
CA ILE A 194 -3.02 14.63 -5.09
C ILE A 194 -1.71 14.40 -4.33
N ILE A 195 -1.81 13.93 -3.09
CA ILE A 195 -0.67 13.58 -2.24
C ILE A 195 -0.61 12.06 -2.13
N ILE A 196 0.50 11.46 -2.54
CA ILE A 196 0.77 10.03 -2.38
C ILE A 196 1.87 9.91 -1.31
N TYR A 197 1.47 9.56 -0.10
CA TYR A 197 2.34 9.52 1.07
C TYR A 197 2.71 8.10 1.45
N GLY A 198 3.99 7.75 1.31
CA GLY A 198 4.54 6.49 1.79
C GLY A 198 3.97 5.25 1.08
N HIS A 199 3.32 5.43 -0.07
CA HIS A 199 2.81 4.34 -0.87
C HIS A 199 3.90 3.77 -1.78
N SER A 200 4.03 2.44 -1.83
CA SER A 200 5.07 1.75 -2.62
C SER A 200 4.84 1.84 -4.13
N LEU A 201 3.57 1.96 -4.53
CA LEU A 201 3.13 1.89 -5.93
C LEU A 201 3.65 0.61 -6.61
N SER A 202 3.61 -0.52 -5.90
CA SER A 202 4.01 -1.83 -6.43
C SER A 202 3.04 -2.36 -7.46
N ILE A 203 3.50 -3.33 -8.26
CA ILE A 203 2.67 -4.01 -9.27
C ILE A 203 1.38 -4.60 -8.70
N THR A 204 1.39 -5.01 -7.42
CA THR A 204 0.23 -5.59 -6.72
C THR A 204 -0.90 -4.59 -6.49
N ASP A 205 -0.63 -3.30 -6.58
CA ASP A 205 -1.62 -2.21 -6.54
C ASP A 205 -1.79 -1.51 -7.91
N SER A 206 -1.21 -2.07 -8.98
CA SER A 206 -1.31 -1.50 -10.32
C SER A 206 -2.75 -1.40 -10.82
N ASP A 207 -3.65 -2.27 -10.34
CA ASP A 207 -5.09 -2.22 -10.63
C ASP A 207 -5.73 -0.88 -10.28
N TYR A 208 -5.19 -0.15 -9.29
CA TYR A 208 -5.72 1.15 -8.83
C TYR A 208 -5.07 2.33 -9.56
N PHE A 209 -3.78 2.20 -9.90
CA PHE A 209 -2.97 3.36 -10.30
C PHE A 209 -2.53 3.36 -11.76
N LYS A 210 -2.44 2.20 -12.41
CA LYS A 210 -1.87 2.09 -13.76
C LYS A 210 -2.59 3.00 -14.74
N LEU A 211 -3.91 2.88 -14.86
CA LEU A 211 -4.72 3.68 -15.78
C LEU A 211 -4.59 5.18 -15.51
N PHE A 212 -4.55 5.58 -14.23
CA PHE A 212 -4.38 6.98 -13.86
C PHE A 212 -3.03 7.53 -14.36
N PHE A 213 -1.94 6.81 -14.12
CA PHE A 213 -0.63 7.26 -14.57
C PHE A 213 -0.45 7.20 -16.09
N GLU A 214 -1.08 6.25 -16.79
CA GLU A 214 -1.13 6.26 -18.26
C GLU A 214 -1.80 7.54 -18.79
N TYR A 215 -2.82 8.06 -18.08
CA TYR A 215 -3.51 9.28 -18.47
C TYR A 215 -2.69 10.53 -18.15
N ILE A 216 -1.86 10.49 -17.10
CA ILE A 216 -0.88 11.53 -16.79
C ILE A 216 0.22 11.56 -17.86
N THR A 217 0.86 10.43 -18.17
CA THR A 217 1.96 10.38 -19.16
C THR A 217 1.50 10.69 -20.59
N SER A 218 0.25 10.35 -20.93
CA SER A 218 -0.36 10.71 -22.23
C SER A 218 -0.97 12.11 -22.28
N ASN A 219 -0.80 12.94 -21.24
CA ASN A 219 -1.38 14.28 -21.13
C ASN A 219 -2.91 14.33 -21.35
N ARG A 220 -3.62 13.23 -21.04
CA ARG A 220 -5.10 13.22 -20.98
C ARG A 220 -5.61 13.88 -19.71
N PHE A 221 -4.82 13.80 -18.64
CA PHE A 221 -4.97 14.59 -17.44
C PHE A 221 -3.83 15.60 -17.35
N ILE A 222 -4.18 16.88 -17.24
CA ILE A 222 -3.24 18.02 -17.19
C ILE A 222 -3.59 18.93 -16.02
N SER A 223 -2.68 19.84 -15.67
CA SER A 223 -2.88 20.85 -14.62
C SER A 223 -3.21 20.29 -13.24
N LYS A 224 -2.77 19.06 -12.94
CA LYS A 224 -2.80 18.47 -11.59
C LYS A 224 -1.47 18.72 -10.89
N SER A 225 -1.50 18.80 -9.57
CA SER A 225 -0.31 18.87 -8.71
C SER A 225 -0.20 17.57 -7.91
N LEU A 226 0.79 16.74 -8.27
CA LEU A 226 1.06 15.45 -7.64
C LEU A 226 2.25 15.58 -6.70
N TYR A 227 2.07 15.14 -5.45
CA TYR A 227 3.12 15.09 -4.44
C TYR A 227 3.46 13.65 -4.13
N PHE A 228 4.69 13.24 -4.40
CA PHE A 228 5.24 11.95 -3.99
C PHE A 228 6.02 12.17 -2.69
N VAL A 229 5.44 11.73 -1.58
CA VAL A 229 6.06 11.86 -0.25
C VAL A 229 6.71 10.53 0.11
N VAL A 230 8.03 10.54 0.15
CA VAL A 230 8.87 9.38 0.42
C VAL A 230 9.89 9.71 1.49
N TYR A 231 10.51 8.69 2.09
CA TYR A 231 11.49 8.94 3.15
C TYR A 231 12.72 9.70 2.61
N ASP A 232 13.36 9.17 1.57
CA ASP A 232 14.59 9.71 0.98
C ASP A 232 14.69 9.41 -0.53
N ALA A 233 15.84 9.70 -1.12
CA ALA A 233 16.11 9.42 -2.53
C ALA A 233 16.07 7.92 -2.88
N ASN A 234 16.43 7.03 -1.95
CA ASN A 234 16.32 5.59 -2.15
C ASN A 234 14.85 5.17 -2.25
N GLY A 235 13.99 5.71 -1.36
CA GLY A 235 12.55 5.52 -1.41
C GLY A 235 11.95 5.96 -2.75
N LEU A 236 12.39 7.10 -3.29
CA LEU A 236 11.98 7.53 -4.63
C LEU A 236 12.41 6.52 -5.70
N GLN A 237 13.67 6.07 -5.67
CA GLN A 237 14.17 5.09 -6.64
C GLN A 237 13.39 3.77 -6.59
N MET A 238 12.98 3.33 -5.40
CA MET A 238 12.12 2.16 -5.24
C MET A 238 10.76 2.35 -5.90
N ILE A 239 10.12 3.52 -5.73
CA ILE A 239 8.88 3.85 -6.45
C ILE A 239 9.10 3.80 -7.96
N LYS A 240 10.17 4.43 -8.47
CA LYS A 240 10.48 4.40 -9.91
C LYS A 240 10.59 2.97 -10.44
N ASN A 241 11.27 2.10 -9.71
CA ASN A 241 11.43 0.69 -10.07
C ASN A 241 10.09 -0.05 -10.06
N ASN A 242 9.29 0.14 -9.02
CA ASN A 242 7.97 -0.48 -8.88
C ASN A 242 7.00 -0.07 -10.01
N MET A 243 6.97 1.22 -10.36
CA MET A 243 6.13 1.74 -11.45
C MET A 243 6.51 1.15 -12.80
N LYS A 244 7.81 0.96 -13.03
CA LYS A 244 8.35 0.35 -14.24
C LYS A 244 7.88 -1.09 -14.43
N GLU A 245 7.66 -1.85 -13.36
CA GLU A 245 7.21 -3.25 -13.44
C GLU A 245 5.86 -3.42 -14.16
N TYR A 246 4.99 -2.42 -14.09
CA TYR A 246 3.70 -2.43 -14.79
C TYR A 246 3.61 -1.45 -15.98
N GLY A 247 4.76 -0.95 -16.43
CA GLY A 247 4.91 -0.23 -17.69
C GLY A 247 4.82 1.30 -17.59
N ILE A 248 4.98 1.88 -16.39
CA ILE A 248 4.94 3.34 -16.20
C ILE A 248 6.33 3.86 -15.87
N SER A 249 6.82 4.79 -16.69
CA SER A 249 8.05 5.52 -16.42
C SER A 249 7.78 6.75 -15.56
N PHE A 250 8.47 6.84 -14.41
CA PHE A 250 8.38 8.04 -13.58
C PHE A 250 8.90 9.29 -14.31
N ASP A 251 9.90 9.14 -15.17
CA ASP A 251 10.47 10.27 -15.91
C ASP A 251 9.45 10.80 -16.94
N GLU A 252 8.63 9.95 -17.55
CA GLU A 252 7.50 10.38 -18.41
C GLU A 252 6.44 11.15 -17.63
N ILE A 253 6.21 10.80 -16.36
CA ILE A 253 5.32 11.56 -15.48
C ILE A 253 5.89 12.97 -15.24
N GLN A 254 7.21 13.09 -15.03
CA GLN A 254 7.88 14.39 -14.86
C GLN A 254 7.83 15.27 -16.13
N PHE A 255 7.76 14.66 -17.32
CA PHE A 255 7.60 15.39 -18.58
C PHE A 255 6.13 15.70 -18.94
N SER A 256 5.17 15.29 -18.12
CA SER A 256 3.75 15.61 -18.34
C SER A 256 3.46 17.09 -18.09
N GLN A 257 2.29 17.57 -18.53
CA GLN A 257 1.79 18.92 -18.28
C GLN A 257 1.17 19.06 -16.87
N ASN A 258 1.69 18.30 -15.90
CA ASN A 258 1.28 18.31 -14.51
C ASN A 258 2.47 18.73 -13.64
N GLU A 259 2.18 19.31 -12.48
CA GLU A 259 3.21 19.66 -11.50
C GLU A 259 3.56 18.42 -10.67
N ILE A 260 4.80 17.95 -10.81
CA ILE A 260 5.29 16.78 -10.08
C ILE A 260 6.25 17.24 -8.99
N ASN A 261 5.83 17.07 -7.73
CA ASN A 261 6.56 17.46 -6.55
C ASN A 261 7.05 16.23 -5.79
N ILE A 262 8.31 16.25 -5.36
CA ILE A 262 8.90 15.18 -4.55
C ILE A 262 9.20 15.76 -3.17
N VAL A 263 8.72 15.09 -2.13
CA VAL A 263 8.89 15.51 -0.74
C VAL A 263 9.61 14.40 0.02
N TYR A 264 10.69 14.76 0.71
CA TYR A 264 11.52 13.83 1.47
C TYR A 264 11.29 14.01 2.97
N THR A 265 10.67 13.03 3.64
CA THR A 265 10.38 13.13 5.08
C THR A 265 11.63 13.07 5.95
N SER A 266 12.73 12.49 5.43
CA SER A 266 14.06 12.53 6.06
C SER A 266 14.61 13.94 6.29
N LYS A 267 14.10 14.94 5.56
CA LYS A 267 14.45 16.36 5.77
C LYS A 267 13.64 17.03 6.89
N GLY A 268 12.65 16.35 7.45
CA GLY A 268 11.84 16.81 8.57
C GLY A 268 10.75 17.81 8.20
N THR A 269 9.96 18.19 9.20
CA THR A 269 8.76 19.04 9.03
C THR A 269 9.07 20.48 8.62
N GLU A 270 10.33 20.90 8.78
CA GLU A 270 10.76 22.25 8.46
C GLU A 270 11.21 22.45 7.00
N ASP A 271 11.33 21.36 6.23
CA ASP A 271 11.68 21.38 4.82
C ASP A 271 10.66 22.17 3.99
N ASN A 272 11.15 22.96 3.04
CA ASN A 272 10.30 23.82 2.21
C ASN A 272 9.33 23.03 1.33
N ALA A 273 9.73 21.87 0.79
CA ALA A 273 8.84 21.07 -0.05
C ALA A 273 7.69 20.49 0.78
N PHE A 274 7.97 20.04 2.01
CA PHE A 274 6.95 19.56 2.92
C PHE A 274 6.00 20.69 3.36
N LYS A 275 6.53 21.87 3.72
CA LYS A 275 5.72 23.05 4.05
C LYS A 275 4.82 23.49 2.89
N ASN A 276 5.34 23.51 1.66
CA ASN A 276 4.56 23.84 0.46
C ASN A 276 3.43 22.83 0.25
N MET A 277 3.70 21.54 0.43
CA MET A 277 2.69 20.49 0.37
C MET A 277 1.60 20.67 1.45
N LEU A 278 1.95 21.07 2.68
CA LEU A 278 0.96 21.35 3.71
C LEU A 278 0.05 22.54 3.36
N GLY A 279 0.49 23.45 2.47
CA GLY A 279 -0.32 24.56 1.99
C GLY A 279 -1.50 24.14 1.11
N VAL A 280 -1.58 22.86 0.72
CA VAL A 280 -2.65 22.35 -0.14
C VAL A 280 -3.63 21.39 0.56
N VAL A 281 -3.56 21.17 1.88
CA VAL A 281 -4.39 20.16 2.60
C VAL A 281 -5.43 20.73 3.57
#